data_AF-A0A662UWH5-F1
#
_entry.id   AF-A0A662UWH5-F1
#
_cell.length_a   1.000
_cell.length_b   1.000
_cell.length_c   1.000
_cell.angle_alpha   90.00
_cell.angle_beta   90.00
_cell.angle_gamma   90.00
#
_symmetry.space_group_name_H-M   'P 1'
#
loop_
_entity.id
_entity.type
_entity.pdbx_description
1 polymer ?
#
loop_
_entity_poly.entity_id
_entity_poly.type
_entity_poly.pdbx_seq_one_letter_code
_entity_poly.pdbx_strand_id
1 'polypeptide(L)'
;MRYALLNLLACPMCKHFPLKLYVFEKRKLSAEYSVKTPFCDVFCGLKEAFIKELDVEQIKCGECLKEDIVSGILVCPNCKRWYPIIDGIPWMYPDKHREHLRIKRREEDFIRKYYELLPLDVRKSITLK
;
A
#
# COMPACT_ATOMS: atom_id res chain seq x y z
N MET A 1 -5.91 5.55 1.57
CA MET A 1 -6.02 4.08 1.40
C MET A 1 -6.13 3.40 2.76
N ARG A 2 -7.08 2.49 2.98
CA ARG A 2 -7.15 1.72 4.23
C ARG A 2 -6.34 0.42 4.14
N TYR A 3 -5.79 -0.06 5.26
CA TYR A 3 -5.08 -1.35 5.32
C TYR A 3 -5.91 -2.52 4.80
N ALA A 4 -7.23 -2.51 5.04
CA ALA A 4 -8.13 -3.56 4.58
C ALA A 4 -8.12 -3.74 3.05
N LEU A 5 -7.70 -2.75 2.26
CA LEU A 5 -7.60 -2.89 0.81
C LEU A 5 -6.51 -3.91 0.41
N LEU A 6 -5.44 -4.09 1.20
CA LEU A 6 -4.40 -5.08 0.93
C LEU A 6 -4.90 -6.52 0.91
N ASN A 7 -6.03 -6.79 1.56
CA ASN A 7 -6.72 -8.07 1.49
C ASN A 7 -7.18 -8.44 0.07
N LEU A 8 -7.33 -7.45 -0.82
CA LEU A 8 -7.85 -7.60 -2.18
C LEU A 8 -6.82 -7.31 -3.27
N LEU A 9 -5.76 -6.55 -2.97
CA LEU A 9 -4.81 -6.10 -3.98
C LEU A 9 -3.77 -7.17 -4.33
N ALA A 10 -3.76 -7.57 -5.59
CA ALA A 10 -2.67 -8.31 -6.20
C ALA A 10 -1.85 -7.42 -7.16
N CYS A 11 -0.61 -7.81 -7.44
CA CYS A 11 0.22 -7.12 -8.43
C CYS A 11 -0.48 -7.16 -9.81
N PRO A 12 -0.74 -6.02 -10.48
CA PRO A 12 -1.38 -6.02 -11.80
C PRO A 12 -0.56 -6.72 -12.88
N MET A 13 0.77 -6.82 -12.72
CA MET A 13 1.67 -7.41 -13.71
C MET A 13 1.78 -8.92 -13.59
N CYS A 14 2.02 -9.45 -12.39
CA CYS A 14 2.28 -10.88 -12.18
C CYS A 14 1.22 -11.60 -11.33
N LYS A 15 0.17 -10.88 -10.91
CA LYS A 15 -0.94 -11.39 -10.08
C LYS A 15 -0.54 -11.95 -8.71
N HIS A 16 0.70 -11.72 -8.28
CA HIS A 16 1.17 -12.13 -6.97
C HIS A 16 0.43 -11.36 -5.86
N PHE A 17 0.06 -12.11 -4.82
CA PHE A 17 -0.59 -11.65 -3.60
C PHE A 17 0.08 -12.38 -2.42
N PRO A 18 0.36 -11.70 -1.29
CA PRO A 18 0.07 -10.29 -0.99
C PRO A 18 1.14 -9.30 -1.52
N LEU A 19 0.80 -8.01 -1.52
CA LEU A 19 1.76 -6.92 -1.73
C LEU A 19 2.32 -6.44 -0.39
N LYS A 20 3.60 -6.05 -0.36
CA LYS A 20 4.22 -5.44 0.81
C LYS A 20 3.94 -3.95 0.85
N LEU A 21 3.56 -3.41 2.01
CA LEU A 21 3.23 -2.01 2.17
C LEU A 21 4.28 -1.30 3.02
N TYR A 22 4.70 -0.12 2.59
CA TYR A 22 5.48 0.80 3.40
C TYR A 22 4.73 2.12 3.50
N VAL A 23 4.41 2.55 4.72
CA VAL A 23 3.61 3.74 5.00
C VAL A 23 4.54 4.92 5.32
N PHE A 24 4.32 6.05 4.67
CA PHE A 24 5.09 7.29 4.89
C PHE A 24 4.26 8.34 5.61
N GLU A 25 2.96 8.40 5.32
CA GLU A 25 2.04 9.36 5.91
C GLU A 25 0.68 8.70 6.09
N LYS A 26 0.07 8.93 7.25
CA LYS A 26 -1.26 8.45 7.60
C LYS A 26 -2.06 9.53 8.30
N ARG A 27 -3.37 9.48 8.16
CA ARG A 27 -4.34 10.34 8.81
C ARG A 27 -5.34 9.47 9.54
N LYS A 28 -5.74 9.88 10.75
CA LYS A 28 -6.81 9.23 11.49
C LYS A 28 -8.16 9.88 11.16
N LEU A 29 -9.16 9.08 10.84
CA LEU A 29 -10.54 9.52 10.63
C LEU A 29 -11.28 9.59 11.98
N SER A 30 -12.16 10.57 12.12
CA SER A 30 -12.99 10.75 13.34
C SER A 30 -14.19 9.81 13.40
N ALA A 31 -14.58 9.19 12.28
CA ALA A 31 -15.73 8.30 12.22
C ALA A 31 -15.54 7.03 13.06
N GLU A 32 -16.61 6.58 13.70
CA GLU A 32 -16.66 5.29 14.39
C GLU A 32 -17.13 4.19 13.44
N TYR A 33 -16.50 3.02 13.56
CA TYR A 33 -16.80 1.85 12.73
C TYR A 33 -17.09 0.65 13.63
N SER A 34 -18.35 0.24 13.69
CA SER A 34 -18.78 -1.03 14.28
C SER A 34 -18.72 -2.11 13.21
N VAL A 35 -17.68 -2.94 13.24
CA VAL A 35 -17.45 -4.00 12.24
C VAL A 35 -17.25 -5.34 12.90
N LYS A 36 -17.59 -6.41 12.18
CA LYS A 36 -17.24 -7.77 12.58
C LYS A 36 -15.74 -7.95 12.53
N THR A 37 -15.22 -8.72 13.49
CA THR A 37 -13.81 -9.12 13.55
C THR A 37 -13.72 -10.62 13.27
N PRO A 38 -12.85 -11.08 12.36
CA PRO A 38 -11.99 -10.26 11.50
C PRO A 38 -12.80 -9.56 10.39
N PHE A 39 -12.41 -8.33 10.05
CA PHE A 39 -13.02 -7.61 8.92
C PHE A 39 -12.53 -8.13 7.56
N CYS A 40 -11.27 -8.59 7.50
CA CYS A 40 -10.66 -9.16 6.30
C CYS A 40 -10.90 -10.68 6.29
N ASP A 41 -11.04 -11.27 5.11
CA ASP A 41 -11.31 -12.70 4.91
C ASP A 41 -10.05 -13.53 4.64
N VAL A 42 -9.05 -12.99 3.94
CA VAL A 42 -7.84 -13.73 3.54
C VAL A 42 -6.57 -13.21 4.21
N PHE A 43 -6.33 -11.90 4.16
CA PHE A 43 -5.08 -11.28 4.60
C PHE A 43 -5.34 -10.00 5.41
N CYS A 44 -4.75 -9.90 6.59
CA CYS A 44 -4.81 -8.70 7.41
C CYS A 44 -3.71 -7.72 7.00
N GLY A 45 -4.06 -6.67 6.25
CA GLY A 45 -3.09 -5.64 5.85
C GLY A 45 -2.44 -4.87 7.02
N LEU A 46 -3.09 -4.79 8.18
CA LEU A 46 -2.54 -4.14 9.38
C LEU A 46 -1.46 -4.99 10.08
N LYS A 47 -1.66 -6.31 10.10
CA LYS A 47 -0.74 -7.27 10.72
C LYS A 47 0.25 -7.87 9.73
N GLU A 48 0.07 -7.59 8.44
CA GLU A 48 0.84 -8.14 7.32
C GLU A 48 0.90 -9.68 7.33
N ALA A 49 -0.21 -10.35 7.64
CA ALA A 49 -0.28 -11.81 7.74
C ALA A 49 -1.64 -12.38 7.28
N PHE A 50 -1.66 -13.66 6.92
CA PHE A 50 -2.90 -14.35 6.55
C PHE A 50 -3.80 -14.56 7.77
N ILE A 51 -5.12 -14.42 7.59
CA ILE A 51 -6.10 -14.52 8.69
C ILE A 51 -6.02 -15.87 9.40
N LYS A 52 -5.79 -16.96 8.65
CA LYS A 52 -5.63 -18.32 9.19
C LYS A 52 -4.44 -18.49 10.15
N GLU A 53 -3.47 -17.57 10.11
CA GLU A 53 -2.25 -17.59 10.93
C GLU A 53 -2.34 -16.64 12.13
N LEU A 54 -3.46 -15.92 12.29
CA LEU A 54 -3.63 -14.88 13.30
C LEU A 54 -4.60 -15.31 14.40
N ASP A 55 -4.34 -14.82 15.61
CA ASP A 55 -5.35 -14.73 16.65
C ASP A 55 -6.29 -13.56 16.33
N VAL A 56 -7.44 -13.88 15.73
CA VAL A 56 -8.39 -12.90 15.20
C VAL A 56 -9.04 -12.04 16.29
N GLU A 57 -9.15 -12.54 17.52
CA GLU A 57 -9.79 -11.84 18.64
C GLU A 57 -8.96 -10.62 19.07
N GLN A 58 -7.65 -10.64 18.84
CA GLN A 58 -6.74 -9.54 19.18
C GLN A 58 -6.73 -8.42 18.13
N ILE A 59 -7.40 -8.61 16.98
CA ILE A 59 -7.37 -7.65 15.88
C ILE A 59 -8.41 -6.54 16.12
N LYS A 60 -7.92 -5.32 16.37
CA LYS A 60 -8.77 -4.12 16.52
C LYS A 60 -9.21 -3.56 15.16
N CYS A 61 -10.11 -4.27 14.46
CA CYS A 61 -10.58 -3.88 13.12
C CYS A 61 -11.25 -2.50 13.07
N GLY A 62 -12.03 -2.13 14.09
CA GLY A 62 -12.65 -0.80 14.17
C GLY A 62 -11.61 0.33 14.20
N GLU A 63 -10.51 0.17 14.94
CA GLU A 63 -9.40 1.13 14.95
C GLU A 63 -8.60 1.09 13.63
N CYS A 64 -8.38 -0.10 13.08
CA CYS A 64 -7.72 -0.27 11.78
C CYS A 64 -8.40 0.52 10.67
N LEU A 65 -9.75 0.57 10.66
CA LEU A 65 -10.53 1.27 9.63
C LEU A 65 -10.51 2.80 9.77
N LYS A 66 -10.07 3.31 10.93
CA LYS A 66 -9.84 4.75 11.16
C LYS A 66 -8.51 5.22 10.56
N GLU A 67 -7.58 4.32 10.28
CA GLU A 67 -6.28 4.67 9.72
C GLU A 67 -6.38 4.77 8.19
N ASP A 68 -6.22 5.99 7.67
CA ASP A 68 -6.17 6.29 6.24
C ASP A 68 -4.73 6.60 5.83
N ILE A 69 -4.12 5.70 5.07
CA ILE A 69 -2.77 5.86 4.51
C ILE A 69 -2.85 6.89 3.39
N VAL A 70 -2.20 8.03 3.57
CA VAL A 70 -2.18 9.15 2.63
C VAL A 70 -1.02 8.98 1.64
N SER A 71 0.16 8.63 2.16
CA SER A 71 1.37 8.44 1.37
C SER A 71 2.05 7.13 1.75
N GLY A 72 2.53 6.38 0.78
CA GLY A 72 3.20 5.10 0.99
C GLY A 72 3.59 4.45 -0.32
N ILE A 73 4.15 3.25 -0.27
CA ILE A 73 4.50 2.48 -1.46
C ILE A 73 4.14 1.01 -1.27
N LEU A 74 3.54 0.42 -2.30
CA LEU A 74 3.32 -1.01 -2.40
C LEU A 74 4.44 -1.63 -3.22
N VAL A 75 5.00 -2.74 -2.76
CA VAL A 75 6.06 -3.47 -3.46
C VAL A 75 5.62 -4.91 -3.66
N CYS A 76 5.70 -5.40 -4.88
CA CYS A 76 5.45 -6.81 -5.16
C CYS A 76 6.69 -7.64 -4.77
N PRO A 77 6.59 -8.57 -3.82
CA PRO A 77 7.73 -9.38 -3.42
C PRO A 77 8.19 -10.35 -4.54
N ASN A 78 7.32 -10.69 -5.50
CA ASN A 78 7.63 -11.55 -6.63
C ASN A 78 8.39 -10.81 -7.75
N CYS A 79 7.75 -9.86 -8.44
CA CYS A 79 8.37 -9.18 -9.58
C CYS A 79 9.12 -7.88 -9.23
N LYS A 80 9.20 -7.52 -7.94
CA LYS A 80 9.87 -6.32 -7.41
C LYS A 80 9.33 -4.97 -7.89
N ARG A 81 8.23 -4.98 -8.65
CA ARG A 81 7.56 -3.76 -9.10
C ARG A 81 6.94 -3.03 -7.92
N TRP A 82 7.01 -1.71 -7.95
CA TRP A 82 6.49 -0.85 -6.91
C TRP A 82 5.42 0.10 -7.44
N TYR A 83 4.53 0.53 -6.54
CA TYR A 83 3.38 1.39 -6.82
C TYR A 83 3.26 2.45 -5.73
N PRO A 84 3.36 3.75 -6.04
CA PRO A 84 3.19 4.78 -5.04
C PRO A 84 1.73 4.91 -4.63
N ILE A 85 1.48 5.22 -3.36
CA ILE A 85 0.19 5.66 -2.84
C ILE A 85 0.30 7.17 -2.72
N ILE A 86 -0.47 7.88 -3.53
CA ILE A 86 -0.47 9.35 -3.60
C ILE A 86 -1.87 9.84 -3.27
N ASP A 87 -1.99 10.72 -2.26
CA ASP A 87 -3.28 11.23 -1.76
C ASP A 87 -4.26 10.11 -1.40
N GLY A 88 -3.73 9.01 -0.87
CA GLY A 88 -4.48 7.82 -0.50
C GLY A 88 -4.95 6.94 -1.65
N ILE A 89 -4.49 7.20 -2.88
CA ILE A 89 -4.80 6.44 -4.09
C ILE A 89 -3.57 5.61 -4.51
N PRO A 90 -3.65 4.26 -4.52
CA PRO A 90 -2.59 3.42 -5.07
C PRO A 90 -2.49 3.56 -6.59
N TRP A 91 -1.37 4.08 -7.08
CA TRP A 91 -1.11 4.27 -8.51
C TRP A 91 -0.51 3.00 -9.11
N MET A 92 -1.37 2.04 -9.42
CA MET A 92 -0.98 0.71 -9.90
C MET A 92 -0.91 0.61 -11.43
N TYR A 93 -0.37 1.64 -12.09
CA TYR A 93 -0.32 1.71 -13.55
C TYR A 93 0.67 0.70 -14.17
N PRO A 94 0.39 0.14 -15.36
CA PRO A 94 1.39 -0.58 -16.16
C PRO A 94 2.46 0.38 -16.74
N ASP A 95 3.61 -0.14 -17.18
CA ASP A 95 4.78 0.69 -17.50
C ASP A 95 4.49 1.74 -18.59
N LYS A 96 3.79 1.36 -19.67
CA LYS A 96 3.39 2.29 -20.75
C LYS A 96 2.58 3.48 -20.26
N HIS A 97 1.75 3.29 -19.22
CA HIS A 97 0.96 4.38 -18.67
C HIS A 97 1.78 5.28 -17.75
N ARG A 98 2.86 4.78 -17.13
CA ARG A 98 3.76 5.59 -16.30
C ARG A 98 4.56 6.60 -17.12
N GLU A 99 4.78 6.34 -18.40
CA GLU A 99 5.45 7.26 -19.33
C GLU A 99 4.63 8.52 -19.64
N HIS A 100 3.31 8.50 -19.41
CA HIS A 100 2.47 9.66 -19.61
C HIS A 100 2.95 10.82 -18.72
N LEU A 101 3.27 11.96 -19.33
CA LEU A 101 3.98 13.09 -18.69
C LEU A 101 3.41 13.51 -17.33
N ARG A 102 2.08 13.54 -17.20
CA ARG A 102 1.41 13.91 -15.93
C ARG A 102 1.60 12.87 -14.84
N ILE A 103 1.62 11.59 -15.21
CA ILE A 103 1.83 10.49 -14.26
C ILE A 103 3.29 10.51 -13.84
N LYS A 104 4.21 10.52 -14.81
CA LYS A 104 5.65 10.60 -14.58
C LYS A 104 6.05 11.73 -13.64
N ARG A 105 5.60 12.97 -13.92
CA ARG A 105 5.90 14.13 -13.07
C ARG A 105 5.43 13.93 -11.63
N ARG A 106 4.21 13.46 -11.42
CA ARG A 106 3.67 13.22 -10.06
C ARG A 106 4.41 12.10 -9.33
N GLU A 107 4.85 11.05 -10.03
CA GLU A 107 5.67 10.00 -9.44
C GLU A 107 7.08 10.50 -9.08
N GLU A 108 7.69 11.33 -9.93
CA GLU A 108 8.98 11.98 -9.65
C GLU A 108 8.90 12.90 -8.43
N ASP A 109 7.86 13.73 -8.33
CA ASP A 109 7.62 14.60 -7.17
C ASP A 109 7.43 13.77 -5.89
N PHE A 110 6.66 12.68 -5.98
CA PHE A 110 6.47 11.75 -4.87
C PHE A 110 7.79 11.11 -4.42
N ILE A 111 8.60 10.61 -5.37
CA ILE A 111 9.91 10.03 -5.07
C ILE A 111 10.80 11.07 -4.41
N ARG A 112 10.89 12.29 -4.95
CA ARG A 112 11.73 13.36 -4.38
C ARG A 112 11.31 13.68 -2.94
N LYS A 113 10.00 13.77 -2.67
CA LYS A 113 9.47 14.06 -1.34
C LYS A 113 9.80 12.96 -0.32
N TYR A 114 9.71 11.69 -0.72
CA TYR A 114 9.83 10.53 0.20
C TYR A 114 11.10 9.70 0.01
N TYR A 115 12.10 10.21 -0.72
CA TYR A 115 13.29 9.45 -1.12
C TYR A 115 13.97 8.76 0.08
N GLU A 116 14.10 9.47 1.21
CA GLU A 116 14.72 8.95 2.43
C GLU A 116 13.88 7.94 3.22
N LEU A 117 12.61 7.76 2.87
CA LEU A 117 11.73 6.74 3.45
C LEU A 117 11.55 5.54 2.51
N LEU A 118 11.98 5.65 1.25
CA LEU A 118 11.86 4.55 0.30
C LEU A 118 12.67 3.33 0.76
N PRO A 119 12.14 2.12 0.58
CA PRO A 119 12.90 0.88 0.74
C PRO A 119 14.15 0.85 -0.15
N LEU A 120 15.24 0.22 0.31
CA LEU A 120 16.52 0.22 -0.40
C LEU A 120 16.45 -0.40 -1.80
N ASP A 121 15.67 -1.47 -1.95
CA ASP A 121 15.42 -2.14 -3.23
C ASP A 121 14.68 -1.22 -4.21
N VAL A 122 13.71 -0.45 -3.72
CA VAL A 122 13.02 0.58 -4.52
C VAL A 122 13.99 1.69 -4.92
N ARG A 123 14.79 2.25 -3.98
CA ARG A 123 15.75 3.32 -4.30
C ARG A 123 16.72 2.91 -5.40
N LYS A 124 17.27 1.69 -5.32
CA LYS A 124 18.19 1.14 -6.32
C LYS A 124 17.56 1.00 -7.71
N SER A 125 16.24 0.79 -7.78
CA SER A 125 15.50 0.67 -9.04
C SER A 125 15.18 2.01 -9.70
N ILE A 126 15.29 3.13 -8.98
CA ILE A 126 14.97 4.46 -9.48
C ILE A 126 16.23 5.09 -10.04
N THR A 127 16.24 5.35 -11.35
CA THR A 127 17.21 6.25 -11.96
C THR A 127 16.66 7.67 -11.89
N LEU A 128 17.01 8.42 -10.85
CA LEU A 128 16.80 9.87 -10.86
C LEU A 128 17.75 10.46 -11.90
N LYS A 129 17.22 10.86 -13.06
CA LYS A 129 17.95 11.69 -14.02
C LYS A 129 17.80 13.15 -13.66
#